data_AF-A0AAD5N9Q5-F1
#
_entry.id   AF-A0AAD5N9Q5-F1
#
_cell.length_a   1.000
_cell.length_b   1.000
_cell.length_c   1.000
_cell.angle_alpha   90.00
_cell.angle_beta   90.00
_cell.angle_gamma   90.00
#
_symmetry.space_group_name_H-M   'P 1'
#
loop_
_entity.id
_entity.type
_entity.pdbx_description
1 polymer ?
#
loop_
_entity_poly.entity_id
_entity_poly.type
_entity_poly.pdbx_seq_one_letter_code
_entity_poly.pdbx_strand_id
1 'polypeptide(L)'
;MDAPASTHSPGTPTDAEIQLKHAYEVLAAAARQSPPPRHGIMAFGNYPAVHQPWLQRMISILDTRGQLTHVAWGKALEELQKIVLLPEEPSAFLPLDILSAAKKACIKDLEHLSDFIHQSVENPMLLLNKQRPVSGWSAQCMVRIVGTEASQEDNSNWWLTSSISESVEKLCERAWISIHLAQDRFMKTQALCRGPNDFVTGREYAIRGLDHMMDFVHLHQNGQVVARVECFITELQQFIRAKGVGGHLRSF
;
A
#
# COMPACT_ATOMS: atom_id res chain seq x y z
N MET A 1 29.15 -19.14 54.28
CA MET A 1 27.82 -18.79 53.77
C MET A 1 28.05 -18.11 52.44
N ASP A 2 27.71 -18.79 51.35
CA ASP A 2 27.34 -18.21 50.05
C ASP A 2 26.75 -19.36 49.22
N ALA A 3 25.52 -19.17 48.73
CA ALA A 3 24.75 -20.18 48.00
C ALA A 3 25.12 -20.14 46.51
N PRO A 4 25.24 -21.29 45.81
CA PRO A 4 25.47 -21.30 44.37
C PRO A 4 24.18 -20.98 43.61
N ALA A 5 24.30 -20.06 42.65
CA ALA A 5 23.24 -19.69 41.72
C ALA A 5 22.85 -20.90 40.84
N SER A 6 21.56 -21.24 40.85
CA SER A 6 20.99 -22.28 40.00
C SER A 6 20.80 -21.73 38.59
N THR A 7 21.59 -22.24 37.64
CA THR A 7 21.38 -22.05 36.21
C THR A 7 20.27 -22.99 35.75
N HIS A 8 19.04 -22.49 35.66
CA HIS A 8 17.96 -23.15 34.95
C HIS A 8 18.22 -23.06 33.44
N SER A 9 18.67 -24.15 32.83
CA SER A 9 18.59 -24.33 31.38
C SER A 9 17.12 -24.39 30.96
N PRO A 10 16.71 -23.68 29.89
CA PRO A 10 15.36 -23.81 29.37
C PRO A 10 15.17 -25.26 28.88
N GLY A 11 14.21 -25.96 29.49
CA GLY A 11 13.87 -27.32 29.12
C GLY A 11 13.43 -27.38 27.66
N THR A 12 13.92 -28.38 26.93
CA THR A 12 13.42 -28.70 25.59
C THR A 12 11.91 -28.92 25.68
N PRO A 13 11.10 -28.26 24.82
CA PRO A 13 9.66 -28.43 24.82
C PRO A 13 9.31 -29.89 24.63
N THR A 14 8.34 -30.37 25.39
CA THR A 14 7.82 -31.73 25.26
C THR A 14 7.10 -31.89 23.93
N ASP A 15 7.04 -33.12 23.38
CA ASP A 15 6.36 -33.40 22.12
C ASP A 15 4.89 -32.94 22.11
N ALA A 16 4.24 -32.92 23.28
CA ALA A 16 2.89 -32.41 23.45
C ALA A 16 2.80 -30.87 23.25
N GLU A 17 3.80 -30.12 23.70
CA GLU A 17 3.87 -28.66 23.51
C GLU A 17 4.19 -28.30 22.06
N ILE A 18 5.00 -29.13 21.38
CA ILE A 18 5.27 -28.99 19.95
C ILE A 18 4.00 -29.26 19.14
N GLN A 19 3.24 -30.30 19.46
CA GLN A 19 1.99 -30.62 18.80
C GLN A 19 0.91 -29.55 19.05
N LEU A 20 0.81 -29.01 20.26
CA LEU A 20 -0.15 -27.96 20.58
C LEU A 20 0.18 -26.64 19.86
N LYS A 21 1.47 -26.27 19.81
CA LYS A 21 1.93 -25.09 19.06
C LYS A 21 1.67 -25.26 17.57
N HIS A 22 1.93 -26.45 17.02
CA HIS A 22 1.63 -26.75 15.62
C HIS A 22 0.12 -26.68 15.33
N ALA A 23 -0.74 -27.19 16.22
CA ALA A 23 -2.19 -27.10 16.08
C ALA A 23 -2.69 -25.64 16.11
N TYR A 24 -2.12 -24.80 16.98
CA TYR A 24 -2.42 -23.37 17.02
C TYR A 24 -1.95 -22.62 15.76
N GLU A 25 -0.77 -22.96 15.24
CA GLU A 25 -0.26 -22.37 14.00
C GLU A 25 -1.07 -22.81 12.78
N VAL A 26 -1.56 -24.05 12.75
CA VAL A 26 -2.46 -24.56 11.70
C VAL A 26 -3.83 -23.88 11.76
N LEU A 27 -4.40 -23.69 12.95
CA LEU A 27 -5.66 -22.96 13.12
C LEU A 27 -5.52 -21.46 12.81
N ALA A 28 -4.39 -20.84 13.19
CA ALA A 28 -4.09 -19.45 12.86
C ALA A 28 -3.81 -19.25 11.36
N ALA A 29 -3.21 -20.23 10.68
CA ALA A 29 -3.03 -20.23 9.23
C ALA A 29 -4.37 -20.41 8.50
N ALA A 30 -5.25 -21.30 8.98
CA ALA A 30 -6.59 -21.48 8.43
C ALA A 30 -7.46 -20.22 8.59
N ALA A 31 -7.32 -19.48 9.69
CA ALA A 31 -7.98 -18.19 9.92
C ALA A 31 -7.41 -17.04 9.06
N ARG A 32 -6.15 -17.15 8.61
CA ARG A 32 -5.48 -16.15 7.74
C ARG A 32 -5.60 -16.44 6.25
N GLN A 33 -6.07 -17.63 5.86
CA GLN A 33 -6.15 -18.08 4.46
C GLN A 33 -7.55 -18.42 3.97
N SER A 34 -8.60 -18.13 4.74
CA SER A 34 -9.96 -18.23 4.24
C SER A 34 -10.40 -16.87 3.68
N PRO A 35 -10.24 -16.57 2.38
CA PRO A 35 -11.09 -15.56 1.76
C PRO A 35 -12.55 -15.97 2.00
N PRO A 36 -13.49 -15.02 2.10
CA PRO A 36 -14.90 -15.38 2.13
C PRO A 36 -15.19 -16.33 0.95
N PRO A 37 -16.07 -17.33 1.14
CA PRO A 37 -16.30 -18.38 0.15
C PRO A 37 -16.59 -17.74 -1.21
N ARG A 38 -15.69 -17.95 -2.17
CA ARG A 38 -15.73 -17.33 -3.50
C ARG A 38 -16.78 -17.94 -4.43
N HIS A 39 -17.46 -18.99 -4.01
CA HIS A 39 -18.52 -19.63 -4.77
C HIS A 39 -19.64 -20.02 -3.80
N GLY A 40 -20.86 -19.61 -4.14
CA GLY A 40 -22.06 -20.00 -3.42
C GLY A 40 -22.24 -21.51 -3.48
N ILE A 41 -22.07 -22.17 -2.35
CA ILE A 41 -22.89 -23.33 -2.02
C ILE A 41 -23.52 -23.03 -0.67
N MET A 42 -24.85 -23.03 -0.71
CA MET A 42 -25.82 -22.60 0.28
C MET A 42 -25.52 -23.09 1.71
N ALA A 43 -25.40 -22.15 2.65
CA ALA A 43 -25.65 -22.41 4.09
C ALA A 43 -25.91 -21.14 4.94
N PHE A 44 -25.67 -19.93 4.43
CA PHE A 44 -26.00 -18.68 5.15
C PHE A 44 -26.74 -17.72 4.20
N GLY A 45 -27.85 -17.18 4.68
CA GLY A 45 -28.90 -16.54 3.89
C GLY A 45 -28.45 -15.39 2.98
N ASN A 46 -29.14 -15.27 1.85
CA ASN A 46 -29.21 -14.14 0.90
C ASN A 46 -28.36 -12.92 1.27
N TYR A 47 -27.06 -12.97 0.99
CA TYR A 47 -26.24 -11.78 1.06
C TYR A 47 -26.75 -10.75 0.02
N PRO A 48 -26.75 -9.46 0.34
CA PRO A 48 -27.13 -8.40 -0.59
C PRO A 48 -26.36 -8.52 -1.90
N ALA A 49 -27.03 -8.71 -3.02
CA ALA A 49 -26.41 -8.71 -4.34
C ALA A 49 -26.29 -7.27 -4.89
N VAL A 50 -25.24 -7.01 -5.66
CA VAL A 50 -25.00 -5.72 -6.35
C VAL A 50 -25.38 -5.86 -7.81
N HIS A 51 -26.30 -5.00 -8.25
CA HIS A 51 -26.70 -4.94 -9.65
C HIS A 51 -25.57 -4.43 -10.55
N GLN A 52 -25.53 -4.96 -11.76
CA GLN A 52 -24.50 -4.67 -12.77
C GLN A 52 -24.29 -3.17 -13.05
N PRO A 53 -25.33 -2.31 -13.15
CA PRO A 53 -25.13 -0.87 -13.36
C PRO A 53 -24.36 -0.18 -12.22
N TRP A 54 -24.47 -0.69 -10.99
CA TRP A 54 -23.74 -0.11 -9.86
C TRP A 54 -22.25 -0.47 -9.90
N LEU A 55 -21.92 -1.71 -10.27
CA LEU A 55 -20.53 -2.13 -10.52
C LEU A 55 -19.90 -1.36 -11.69
N GLN A 56 -20.65 -1.16 -12.78
CA GLN A 56 -20.17 -0.38 -13.93
C GLN A 56 -19.85 1.07 -13.55
N ARG A 57 -20.63 1.70 -12.65
CA ARG A 57 -20.31 3.03 -12.12
C ARG A 57 -19.00 3.04 -11.32
N MET A 58 -18.74 2.01 -10.53
CA MET A 58 -17.49 1.88 -9.77
C MET A 58 -16.28 1.70 -10.71
N ILE A 59 -16.42 0.82 -11.70
CA ILE A 59 -15.40 0.59 -12.75
C ILE A 59 -15.10 1.89 -13.49
N SER A 60 -16.14 2.58 -13.97
CA SER A 60 -15.97 3.84 -14.71
C SER A 60 -15.19 4.89 -13.90
N ILE A 61 -15.44 5.01 -12.59
CA ILE A 61 -14.69 5.96 -11.75
C ILE A 61 -13.19 5.63 -11.65
N LEU A 62 -12.84 4.35 -11.59
CA LEU A 62 -11.43 3.92 -11.58
C LEU A 62 -10.79 4.07 -12.96
N ASP A 63 -11.54 3.77 -14.02
CA ASP A 63 -11.08 3.79 -15.42
C ASP A 63 -10.85 5.22 -15.96
N THR A 64 -11.71 6.18 -15.59
CA THR A 64 -11.68 7.57 -16.11
C THR A 64 -10.39 8.34 -15.75
N ARG A 65 -9.58 7.84 -14.81
CA ARG A 65 -8.51 8.62 -14.17
C ARG A 65 -7.11 8.33 -14.72
N GLY A 66 -6.96 7.35 -15.59
CA GLY A 66 -5.71 7.05 -16.28
C GLY A 66 -4.54 6.64 -15.36
N GLN A 67 -3.33 6.63 -15.94
CA GLN A 67 -2.11 6.05 -15.37
C GLN A 67 -1.52 6.81 -14.17
N LEU A 68 -2.03 8.00 -13.81
CA LEU A 68 -1.53 8.81 -12.68
C LEU A 68 -2.28 8.56 -11.37
N THR A 69 -2.66 7.31 -11.14
CA THR A 69 -3.36 6.89 -9.94
C THR A 69 -2.64 5.70 -9.32
N HIS A 70 -2.80 5.54 -8.02
CA HIS A 70 -2.11 4.54 -7.24
C HIS A 70 -2.33 3.12 -7.80
N VAL A 71 -1.29 2.28 -7.80
CA VAL A 71 -1.32 0.93 -8.37
C VAL A 71 -2.45 0.04 -7.81
N ALA A 72 -2.82 0.27 -6.55
CA ALA A 72 -3.95 -0.42 -5.92
C ALA A 72 -5.30 -0.13 -6.60
N TRP A 73 -5.48 1.05 -7.22
CA TRP A 73 -6.67 1.36 -8.01
C TRP A 73 -6.71 0.58 -9.32
N GLY A 74 -5.56 0.39 -9.97
CA GLY A 74 -5.44 -0.48 -11.14
C GLY A 74 -5.80 -1.92 -10.80
N LYS A 75 -5.26 -2.46 -9.70
CA LYS A 75 -5.62 -3.80 -9.20
C LYS A 75 -7.10 -3.92 -8.86
N ALA A 76 -7.69 -2.90 -8.21
CA ALA A 76 -9.11 -2.88 -7.90
C ALA A 76 -9.97 -2.85 -9.17
N LEU A 77 -9.57 -2.09 -10.19
CA LEU A 77 -10.24 -2.03 -11.49
C LEU A 77 -10.25 -3.42 -12.15
N GLU A 78 -9.10 -4.08 -12.21
CA GLU A 78 -8.98 -5.44 -12.78
C GLU A 78 -9.89 -6.45 -12.05
N GLU A 79 -9.91 -6.43 -10.72
CA GLU A 79 -10.75 -7.33 -9.92
C GLU A 79 -12.25 -7.02 -10.11
N LEU A 80 -12.65 -5.74 -10.14
CA LEU A 80 -14.04 -5.36 -10.39
C LEU A 80 -14.49 -5.72 -11.81
N GLN A 81 -13.63 -5.59 -12.81
CA GLN A 81 -13.91 -6.02 -14.18
C GLN A 81 -14.15 -7.53 -14.25
N LYS A 82 -13.35 -8.36 -13.57
CA LYS A 82 -13.57 -9.81 -13.49
C LYS A 82 -14.92 -10.14 -12.85
N ILE A 83 -15.31 -9.41 -11.82
CA ILE A 83 -16.58 -9.62 -11.10
C ILE A 83 -17.78 -9.29 -11.98
N VAL A 84 -17.71 -8.26 -12.83
CA VAL A 84 -18.80 -7.89 -13.75
C VAL A 84 -19.05 -8.95 -14.82
N LEU A 85 -18.08 -9.83 -15.09
CA LEU A 85 -18.22 -10.93 -16.04
C LEU A 85 -18.86 -12.19 -15.43
N LEU A 86 -19.14 -12.20 -14.13
CA LEU A 86 -19.78 -13.33 -13.48
C LEU A 86 -21.23 -13.47 -13.95
N PRO A 87 -21.73 -14.70 -14.14
CA PRO A 87 -23.10 -14.95 -14.62
C PRO A 87 -24.16 -14.63 -13.56
N GLU A 88 -23.78 -14.59 -12.28
CA GLU A 88 -24.64 -14.27 -11.15
C GLU A 88 -24.27 -12.91 -10.54
N GLU A 89 -25.26 -12.21 -9.97
CA GLU A 89 -24.99 -10.94 -9.30
C GLU A 89 -24.11 -11.16 -8.06
N PRO A 90 -22.97 -10.47 -7.96
CA PRO A 90 -22.03 -10.66 -6.87
C PRO A 90 -22.57 -10.07 -5.57
N SER A 91 -22.17 -10.67 -4.45
CA SER A 91 -22.40 -10.12 -3.12
C SER A 91 -21.78 -8.73 -2.96
N ALA A 92 -22.49 -7.79 -2.32
CA ALA A 92 -22.05 -6.43 -2.02
C ALA A 92 -20.81 -6.33 -1.14
N PHE A 93 -20.51 -7.40 -0.41
CA PHE A 93 -19.27 -7.50 0.36
C PHE A 93 -18.03 -7.55 -0.54
N LEU A 94 -18.14 -8.13 -1.74
CA LEU A 94 -17.01 -8.30 -2.64
C LEU A 94 -16.46 -6.97 -3.19
N PRO A 95 -17.27 -6.10 -3.84
CA PRO A 95 -16.79 -4.79 -4.25
C PRO A 95 -16.42 -3.91 -3.05
N LEU A 96 -17.11 -4.05 -1.90
CA LEU A 96 -16.76 -3.33 -0.68
C LEU A 96 -15.34 -3.68 -0.21
N ASP A 97 -15.01 -4.96 -0.13
CA ASP A 97 -13.69 -5.43 0.31
C ASP A 97 -12.58 -4.97 -0.65
N ILE A 98 -12.81 -5.05 -1.96
CA ILE A 98 -11.85 -4.62 -2.99
C ILE A 98 -11.58 -3.12 -2.88
N LEU A 99 -12.62 -2.30 -2.85
CA LEU A 99 -12.49 -0.84 -2.76
C LEU A 99 -11.87 -0.42 -1.43
N SER A 100 -12.25 -1.07 -0.32
CA SER A 100 -11.71 -0.76 1.00
C SER A 100 -10.23 -1.12 1.11
N ALA A 101 -9.81 -2.27 0.57
CA ALA A 101 -8.41 -2.68 0.53
C ALA A 101 -7.56 -1.70 -0.31
N ALA A 102 -8.07 -1.32 -1.48
CA ALA A 102 -7.38 -0.37 -2.35
C ALA A 102 -7.28 1.04 -1.73
N LYS A 103 -8.35 1.52 -1.10
CA LYS A 103 -8.36 2.77 -0.32
C LYS A 103 -7.30 2.75 0.77
N LYS A 104 -7.28 1.68 1.57
CA LYS A 104 -6.32 1.55 2.68
C LYS A 104 -4.88 1.54 2.19
N ALA A 105 -4.59 0.82 1.12
CA ALA A 105 -3.25 0.78 0.53
C ALA A 105 -2.84 2.16 0.00
N CYS A 106 -3.72 2.84 -0.73
CA CYS A 106 -3.46 4.17 -1.28
C CYS A 106 -3.25 5.22 -0.18
N ILE A 107 -4.11 5.25 0.84
CA ILE A 107 -4.00 6.19 1.97
C ILE A 107 -2.69 5.95 2.72
N LYS A 108 -2.33 4.69 2.98
CA LYS A 108 -1.08 4.36 3.69
C LYS A 108 0.15 4.92 2.97
N ASP A 109 0.27 4.73 1.66
CA ASP A 109 1.40 5.25 0.90
C ASP A 109 1.39 6.79 0.85
N LEU A 110 0.22 7.43 0.72
CA LEU A 110 0.08 8.89 0.75
C LEU A 110 0.43 9.50 2.11
N GLU A 111 -0.09 8.95 3.20
CA GLU A 111 0.19 9.39 4.58
C GLU A 111 1.67 9.23 4.88
N HIS A 112 2.26 8.06 4.61
CA HIS A 112 3.68 7.85 4.84
C HIS A 112 4.55 8.81 4.02
N LEU A 113 4.20 9.06 2.75
CA LEU A 113 4.95 10.00 1.92
C LEU A 113 4.82 11.43 2.46
N SER A 114 3.61 11.85 2.81
CA SER A 114 3.33 13.18 3.37
C SER A 114 4.06 13.40 4.69
N ASP A 115 3.98 12.44 5.63
CA ASP A 115 4.66 12.49 6.91
C ASP A 115 6.17 12.57 6.73
N PHE A 116 6.72 11.79 5.79
CA PHE A 116 8.13 11.82 5.48
C PHE A 116 8.58 13.17 4.91
N ILE A 117 7.82 13.74 3.96
CA ILE A 117 8.11 15.08 3.41
C ILE A 117 8.07 16.11 4.54
N HIS A 118 7.02 16.10 5.37
CA HIS A 118 6.86 17.05 6.47
C HIS A 118 8.04 17.00 7.45
N GLN A 119 8.42 15.82 7.91
CA GLN A 119 9.57 15.63 8.80
C GLN A 119 10.89 16.05 8.13
N SER A 120 11.04 15.78 6.83
CA SER A 120 12.26 16.10 6.10
C SER A 120 12.40 17.59 5.77
N VAL A 121 11.30 18.34 5.69
CA VAL A 121 11.32 19.80 5.60
C VAL A 121 11.88 20.41 6.89
N GLU A 122 11.46 19.90 8.06
CA GLU A 122 11.97 20.36 9.35
C GLU A 122 13.42 19.93 9.58
N ASN A 123 13.78 18.73 9.12
CA ASN A 123 15.12 18.19 9.26
C ASN A 123 15.58 17.46 7.99
N PRO A 124 16.20 18.18 7.02
CA PRO A 124 16.71 17.58 5.79
C PRO A 124 17.76 16.49 6.01
N MET A 125 18.35 16.41 7.21
CA MET A 125 19.29 15.35 7.57
C MET A 125 18.64 13.97 7.72
N LEU A 126 17.30 13.90 7.84
CA LEU A 126 16.58 12.63 7.84
C LEU A 126 16.76 11.88 6.50
N LEU A 127 17.01 12.60 5.41
CA LEU A 127 17.32 12.05 4.09
C LEU A 127 18.66 11.30 4.03
N LEU A 128 19.51 11.51 5.04
CA LEU A 128 20.86 10.97 5.15
C LEU A 128 20.95 9.80 6.12
N ASN A 129 19.86 9.42 6.78
CA ASN A 129 19.86 8.33 7.75
C ASN A 129 20.07 6.97 7.05
N LYS A 130 21.26 6.39 7.20
CA LYS A 130 21.63 5.10 6.60
C LYS A 130 20.95 3.88 7.25
N GLN A 131 20.33 4.04 8.42
CA GLN A 131 19.59 2.95 9.07
C GLN A 131 18.22 2.70 8.43
N ARG A 132 17.74 3.65 7.61
CA ARG A 132 16.54 3.56 6.77
C ARG A 132 16.82 4.34 5.50
N PRO A 133 17.45 3.77 4.44
CA PRO A 133 17.74 4.51 3.21
C PRO A 133 16.47 5.01 2.52
N VAL A 134 16.00 6.19 2.94
CA VAL A 134 14.66 6.67 2.59
C VAL A 134 14.53 7.01 1.11
N SER A 135 15.64 7.21 0.39
CA SER A 135 15.64 7.46 -1.05
C SER A 135 15.12 6.29 -1.88
N GLY A 136 15.40 5.04 -1.47
CA GLY A 136 14.92 3.85 -2.16
C GLY A 136 13.42 3.65 -1.94
N TRP A 137 13.01 3.70 -0.68
CA TRP A 137 11.62 3.63 -0.28
C TRP A 137 10.77 4.79 -0.85
N SER A 138 11.25 6.04 -0.84
CA SER A 138 10.50 7.19 -1.33
C SER A 138 10.28 7.09 -2.84
N ALA A 139 11.30 6.68 -3.60
CA ALA A 139 11.18 6.44 -5.03
C ALA A 139 10.12 5.37 -5.33
N GLN A 140 10.19 4.23 -4.64
CA GLN A 140 9.19 3.15 -4.73
C GLN A 140 7.77 3.62 -4.36
N CYS A 141 7.63 4.42 -3.30
CA CYS A 141 6.35 4.96 -2.86
C CYS A 141 5.75 5.88 -3.94
N MET A 142 6.55 6.82 -4.45
CA MET A 142 6.10 7.73 -5.51
C MET A 142 5.69 6.97 -6.78
N VAL A 143 6.45 5.97 -7.23
CA VAL A 143 6.03 5.18 -8.42
C VAL A 143 4.77 4.36 -8.19
N ARG A 144 4.52 3.84 -6.97
CA ARG A 144 3.23 3.21 -6.63
C ARG A 144 2.09 4.21 -6.71
N ILE A 145 2.28 5.43 -6.23
CA ILE A 145 1.29 6.52 -6.27
C ILE A 145 0.92 6.91 -7.71
N VAL A 146 1.83 6.71 -8.68
CA VAL A 146 1.57 6.88 -10.11
C VAL A 146 1.46 5.55 -10.87
N GLY A 147 0.99 4.50 -10.21
CA GLY A 147 0.42 3.34 -10.89
C GLY A 147 1.41 2.23 -11.27
N THR A 148 2.67 2.33 -10.85
CA THR A 148 3.67 1.30 -11.13
C THR A 148 3.88 0.39 -9.92
N GLU A 149 3.94 -0.92 -10.15
CA GLU A 149 4.22 -1.88 -9.08
C GLU A 149 5.65 -1.69 -8.56
N ALA A 150 5.80 -1.65 -7.23
CA ALA A 150 7.10 -1.59 -6.57
C ALA A 150 7.07 -2.38 -5.27
N SER A 151 8.25 -2.84 -4.84
CA SER A 151 8.39 -3.47 -3.52
C SER A 151 7.91 -2.52 -2.41
N GLN A 152 7.25 -3.07 -1.39
CA GLN A 152 6.92 -2.35 -0.16
C GLN A 152 8.13 -2.25 0.78
N GLU A 153 9.18 -3.03 0.52
CA GLU A 153 10.40 -3.06 1.33
C GLU A 153 11.41 -2.03 0.85
N ASP A 154 12.10 -1.41 1.81
CA ASP A 154 13.19 -0.49 1.53
C ASP A 154 14.33 -1.22 0.79
N ASN A 155 14.42 -0.97 -0.51
CA ASN A 155 15.43 -1.57 -1.38
C ASN A 155 15.95 -0.50 -2.34
N SER A 156 17.06 0.14 -1.95
CA SER A 156 17.76 1.13 -2.77
C SER A 156 18.21 0.58 -4.13
N ASN A 157 18.45 -0.74 -4.23
CA ASN A 157 18.89 -1.38 -5.46
C ASN A 157 17.72 -1.70 -6.39
N TRP A 158 16.49 -1.79 -5.87
CA TRP A 158 15.31 -2.08 -6.68
C TRP A 158 15.26 -1.16 -7.88
N TRP A 159 15.38 0.16 -7.66
CA TRP A 159 15.33 1.16 -8.73
C TRP A 159 16.35 0.96 -9.84
N LEU A 160 17.57 0.56 -9.48
CA LEU A 160 18.67 0.36 -10.43
C LEU A 160 18.48 -0.90 -11.27
N THR A 161 17.83 -1.92 -10.69
CA THR A 161 17.64 -3.23 -11.31
C THR A 161 16.26 -3.41 -11.93
N SER A 162 15.31 -2.54 -11.58
CA SER A 162 13.95 -2.60 -12.08
C SER A 162 13.91 -2.07 -13.50
N SER A 163 13.31 -2.83 -14.42
CA SER A 163 13.11 -2.47 -15.83
C SER A 163 12.07 -1.36 -16.05
N ILE A 164 11.92 -0.43 -15.09
CA ILE A 164 10.92 0.66 -15.13
C ILE A 164 11.23 1.65 -16.27
N SER A 165 12.43 1.61 -16.85
CA SER A 165 12.75 2.32 -18.09
C SER A 165 11.80 2.00 -19.25
N GLU A 166 11.17 0.81 -19.27
CA GLU A 166 10.14 0.44 -20.27
C GLU A 166 8.73 0.91 -19.88
N SER A 167 8.51 1.25 -18.60
CA SER A 167 7.21 1.75 -18.09
C SER A 167 7.02 3.25 -18.28
N VAL A 168 8.06 3.94 -18.79
CA VAL A 168 8.10 5.40 -19.02
C VAL A 168 7.01 5.88 -19.97
N GLU A 169 6.70 5.09 -21.01
CA GLU A 169 5.68 5.45 -22.01
C GLU A 169 4.26 5.54 -21.40
N LYS A 170 4.04 4.94 -20.23
CA LYS A 170 2.76 4.92 -19.51
C LYS A 170 2.72 5.87 -18.32
N LEU A 171 3.77 6.66 -18.08
CA LEU A 171 3.82 7.59 -16.97
C LEU A 171 3.73 9.02 -17.50
N CYS A 172 3.10 9.91 -16.74
CA CYS A 172 3.22 11.32 -17.03
C CYS A 172 4.68 11.73 -16.91
N GLU A 173 5.23 12.23 -18.01
CA GLU A 173 6.63 12.65 -18.13
C GLU A 173 7.05 13.56 -16.97
N ARG A 174 6.19 14.48 -16.54
CA ARG A 174 6.46 15.38 -15.41
C ARG A 174 6.60 14.64 -14.07
N ALA A 175 5.71 13.69 -13.78
CA ALA A 175 5.79 12.91 -12.54
C ALA A 175 7.04 12.03 -12.55
N TRP A 176 7.35 11.44 -13.71
CA TRP A 176 8.55 10.64 -13.90
C TRP A 176 9.84 11.44 -13.68
N ILE A 177 9.92 12.65 -14.27
CA ILE A 177 11.04 13.58 -14.09
C ILE A 177 11.19 13.93 -12.60
N SER A 178 10.12 14.29 -11.90
CA SER A 178 10.18 14.64 -10.48
C SER A 178 10.73 13.49 -9.63
N ILE A 179 10.31 12.24 -9.88
CA ILE A 179 10.80 11.08 -9.15
C ILE A 179 12.31 10.87 -9.39
N HIS A 180 12.75 10.93 -10.64
CA HIS A 180 14.17 10.75 -10.99
C HIS A 180 15.05 11.83 -10.40
N LEU A 181 14.62 13.09 -10.51
CA LEU A 181 15.37 14.21 -9.97
C LEU A 181 15.43 14.12 -8.45
N ALA A 182 14.34 13.82 -7.75
CA ALA A 182 14.36 13.60 -6.30
C ALA A 182 15.40 12.53 -5.91
N GLN A 183 15.40 11.39 -6.59
CA GLN A 183 16.32 10.30 -6.31
C GLN A 183 17.79 10.63 -6.63
N ASP A 184 18.08 11.22 -7.80
CA ASP A 184 19.44 11.65 -8.15
C ASP A 184 20.01 12.59 -7.08
N ARG A 185 19.19 13.55 -6.64
CA ARG A 185 19.58 14.50 -5.60
C ARG A 185 19.86 13.81 -4.28
N PHE A 186 19.06 12.83 -3.88
CA PHE A 186 19.33 12.07 -2.64
C PHE A 186 20.58 11.20 -2.74
N MET A 187 20.83 10.54 -3.89
CA MET A 187 22.06 9.78 -4.09
C MET A 187 23.31 10.69 -4.02
N LYS A 188 23.26 11.88 -4.63
CA LYS A 188 24.33 12.89 -4.54
C LYS A 188 24.54 13.40 -3.12
N THR A 189 23.45 13.66 -2.41
CA THR A 189 23.48 14.05 -0.99
C THR A 189 24.21 12.99 -0.14
N GLN A 190 23.87 11.72 -0.32
CA GLN A 190 24.52 10.61 0.38
C GLN A 190 26.00 10.44 0.04
N ALA A 191 26.42 10.76 -1.19
CA ALA A 191 27.82 10.70 -1.60
C ALA A 191 28.63 11.84 -0.95
N LEU A 192 28.11 13.07 -0.98
CA LEU A 192 28.79 14.27 -0.47
C LEU A 192 28.88 14.26 1.06
N CYS A 193 27.85 13.81 1.76
CA CYS A 193 27.86 13.73 3.23
C CYS A 193 28.73 12.58 3.79
N ARG A 194 29.37 11.77 2.94
CA ARG A 194 30.42 10.81 3.38
C ARG A 194 31.80 11.48 3.50
N GLY A 195 32.01 12.63 2.89
CA GLY A 195 33.26 13.40 2.96
C GLY A 195 33.25 14.38 4.14
N PRO A 196 34.38 14.60 4.83
CA PRO A 196 34.45 15.47 6.01
C PRO A 196 34.20 16.97 5.72
N ASN A 197 34.23 17.41 4.46
CA ASN A 197 34.19 18.84 4.11
C ASN A 197 32.95 19.30 3.30
N ASP A 198 32.07 18.39 2.87
CA ASP A 198 31.01 18.72 1.88
C ASP A 198 29.58 18.65 2.43
N PHE A 199 29.42 18.79 3.75
CA PHE A 199 28.13 18.69 4.42
C PHE A 199 27.12 19.74 3.96
N VAL A 200 27.56 21.00 3.76
CA VAL A 200 26.71 22.10 3.29
C VAL A 200 26.17 21.80 1.89
N THR A 201 27.06 21.40 0.98
CA THR A 201 26.70 20.99 -0.38
C THR A 201 25.71 19.83 -0.36
N GLY A 202 25.97 18.80 0.45
CA GLY A 202 25.04 17.68 0.60
C GLY A 202 23.64 18.13 1.06
N ARG A 203 23.56 19.02 2.04
CA ARG A 203 22.28 19.59 2.51
C ARG A 203 21.52 20.32 1.40
N GLU A 204 22.20 21.08 0.55
CA GLU A 204 21.56 21.78 -0.58
C GLU A 204 20.96 20.80 -1.61
N TYR A 205 21.67 19.70 -1.90
CA TYR A 205 21.13 18.64 -2.74
C TYR A 205 19.89 17.98 -2.12
N ALA A 206 19.89 17.75 -0.80
CA ALA A 206 18.73 17.21 -0.08
C ALA A 206 17.50 18.12 -0.22
N ILE A 207 17.68 19.43 -0.02
CA ILE A 207 16.58 20.41 -0.16
C ILE A 207 16.00 20.39 -1.57
N ARG A 208 16.84 20.40 -2.61
CA ARG A 208 16.36 20.29 -4.00
C ARG A 208 15.64 18.98 -4.29
N GLY A 209 16.06 17.89 -3.65
CA GLY A 209 15.36 16.60 -3.74
C GLY A 209 13.96 16.67 -3.13
N LEU A 210 13.80 17.38 -2.00
CA LEU A 210 12.49 17.62 -1.38
C LEU A 210 11.59 18.49 -2.26
N ASP A 211 12.14 19.52 -2.91
CA ASP A 211 11.38 20.36 -3.83
C ASP A 211 10.73 19.51 -4.94
N HIS A 212 11.49 18.56 -5.51
CA HIS A 212 10.95 17.64 -6.51
C HIS A 212 9.90 16.67 -5.96
N MET A 213 10.01 16.24 -4.69
CA MET A 213 8.97 15.44 -4.04
C MET A 213 7.69 16.24 -3.79
N MET A 214 7.81 17.52 -3.39
CA MET A 214 6.66 18.40 -3.22
C MET A 214 5.97 18.68 -4.56
N ASP A 215 6.75 18.95 -5.61
CA ASP A 215 6.23 19.07 -6.99
C ASP A 215 5.45 17.81 -7.40
N PHE A 216 5.98 16.63 -7.09
CA PHE A 216 5.32 15.36 -7.38
C PHE A 216 3.95 15.22 -6.68
N VAL A 217 3.83 15.61 -5.42
CA VAL A 217 2.56 15.54 -4.66
C VAL A 217 1.47 16.36 -5.35
N HIS A 218 1.82 17.46 -6.01
CA HIS A 218 0.88 18.28 -6.77
C HIS A 218 0.43 17.66 -8.11
N LEU A 219 1.12 16.62 -8.61
CA LEU A 219 0.83 16.00 -9.91
C LEU A 219 -0.13 14.82 -9.82
N HIS A 220 -0.18 14.11 -8.69
CA HIS A 220 -1.00 12.90 -8.58
C HIS A 220 -2.49 13.23 -8.38
N GLN A 221 -3.39 12.35 -8.86
CA GLN A 221 -4.84 12.58 -8.76
C GLN A 221 -5.54 11.78 -7.65
N ASN A 222 -4.78 11.09 -6.78
CA ASN A 222 -5.32 10.12 -5.84
C ASN A 222 -6.35 10.69 -4.85
N GLY A 223 -6.19 11.93 -4.37
CA GLY A 223 -7.14 12.53 -3.44
C GLY A 223 -8.58 12.58 -3.99
N GLN A 224 -8.74 12.85 -5.29
CA GLN A 224 -10.07 12.87 -5.92
C GLN A 224 -10.64 11.46 -6.12
N VAL A 225 -9.79 10.45 -6.33
CA VAL A 225 -10.21 9.04 -6.43
C VAL A 225 -10.66 8.53 -5.07
N VAL A 226 -9.89 8.80 -4.02
CA VAL A 226 -10.22 8.45 -2.64
C VAL A 226 -11.60 8.98 -2.26
N ALA A 227 -11.87 10.26 -2.49
CA ALA A 227 -13.17 10.86 -2.15
C ALA A 227 -14.35 10.19 -2.87
N ARG A 228 -14.19 9.83 -4.16
CA ARG A 228 -15.26 9.16 -4.92
C ARG A 228 -15.45 7.71 -4.51
N VAL A 229 -14.36 6.98 -4.29
CA VAL A 229 -14.40 5.59 -3.80
C VAL A 229 -15.02 5.53 -2.41
N GLU A 230 -14.75 6.51 -1.56
CA GLU A 230 -15.35 6.63 -0.22
C GLU A 230 -16.88 6.77 -0.26
N CYS A 231 -17.43 7.50 -1.24
CA CYS A 231 -18.88 7.52 -1.47
C CYS A 231 -19.41 6.11 -1.74
N PHE A 232 -18.78 5.34 -2.64
CA PHE A 232 -19.22 3.98 -2.94
C PHE A 232 -19.09 3.01 -1.77
N ILE A 233 -17.99 3.09 -1.01
CA ILE A 233 -17.82 2.31 0.22
C ILE A 233 -18.97 2.61 1.18
N THR A 234 -19.30 3.88 1.37
CA THR A 234 -20.39 4.32 2.25
C THR A 234 -21.75 3.80 1.76
N GLU A 235 -22.04 3.95 0.46
CA GLU A 235 -23.28 3.44 -0.14
C GLU A 235 -23.41 1.92 0.02
N LEU A 236 -22.33 1.15 -0.22
CA LEU A 236 -22.30 -0.30 -0.05
C LEU A 236 -22.54 -0.70 1.41
N GLN A 237 -21.89 -0.03 2.36
CA GLN A 237 -22.11 -0.28 3.79
C GLN A 237 -23.55 0.01 4.22
N GLN A 238 -24.14 1.11 3.74
CA GLN A 238 -25.53 1.45 4.01
C GLN A 238 -26.49 0.41 3.42
N PHE A 239 -26.26 -0.01 2.17
CA PHE A 239 -27.04 -1.06 1.53
C PHE A 239 -26.98 -2.38 2.30
N ILE A 240 -25.78 -2.80 2.72
CA ILE A 240 -25.58 -4.02 3.53
C ILE A 240 -26.32 -3.92 4.86
N ARG A 241 -26.22 -2.79 5.56
CA ARG A 241 -26.95 -2.55 6.82
C ARG A 241 -28.46 -2.60 6.62
N ALA A 242 -28.97 -1.99 5.54
CA ALA A 242 -30.40 -1.99 5.23
C ALA A 242 -30.96 -3.39 4.95
N LYS A 243 -30.13 -4.36 4.54
CA LYS A 243 -30.51 -5.76 4.37
C LYS A 243 -30.39 -6.60 5.66
N GLY A 244 -30.11 -5.99 6.81
CA GLY A 244 -30.08 -6.66 8.11
C GLY A 244 -28.82 -7.48 8.39
N VAL A 245 -27.82 -7.43 7.51
CA VAL A 245 -26.55 -8.17 7.62
C VAL A 245 -25.36 -7.26 8.00
N GLY A 246 -25.65 -6.09 8.58
CA GLY A 246 -24.65 -5.09 8.97
C GLY A 246 -23.64 -5.57 10.01
N GLY A 247 -23.99 -6.56 10.84
CA GLY A 247 -23.08 -7.17 11.81
C GLY A 247 -21.89 -7.93 11.20
N HIS A 248 -21.92 -8.19 9.88
CA HIS A 248 -20.81 -8.81 9.14
C HIS A 248 -19.85 -7.79 8.53
N LEU A 249 -20.12 -6.49 8.67
CA LEU A 249 -19.17 -5.46 8.26
C LEU A 249 -17.95 -5.50 9.18
N ARG A 250 -16.75 -5.61 8.59
CA ARG A 250 -15.50 -5.47 9.34
C ARG A 250 -15.38 -4.03 9.83
N SER A 251 -14.83 -3.85 11.04
CA SER A 251 -14.31 -2.54 11.45
C SER A 251 -13.08 -2.25 10.60
N PHE A 252 -13.20 -1.30 9.68
CA PHE A 252 -12.11 -0.86 8.81
C PHE A 252 -11.38 0.33 9.40
#